data_AF-A0A9E7GFM1-F1
#
_entry.id   AF-A0A9E7GFM1-F1
#
_cell.length_a   1.000
_cell.length_b   1.000
_cell.length_c   1.000
_cell.angle_alpha   90.00
_cell.angle_beta   90.00
_cell.angle_gamma   90.00
#
_symmetry.space_group_name_H-M   'P 1'
#
loop_
_entity.id
_entity.type
_entity.pdbx_description
1 polymer ?
#
loop_
_entity_poly.entity_id
_entity_poly.type
_entity_poly.pdbx_seq_one_letter_code
_entity_poly.pdbx_strand_id
1 'polypeptide(L)' 'MEVTRMPCKHTFYGGCLTRWLESSHVCPLCRHAIPASADP' A
#
# COMPACT_ATOMS: atom_id res chain seq x y z
N MET A 1 -8.13 8.63 -12.44
CA MET A 1 -6.89 8.40 -11.68
C MET A 1 -7.24 8.47 -10.21
N GLU A 2 -7.51 7.32 -9.60
CA GLU A 2 -7.78 7.25 -8.17
C GLU A 2 -6.46 7.17 -7.40
N VAL A 3 -6.39 7.86 -6.26
CA VAL A 3 -5.25 7.83 -5.34
C VAL A 3 -5.63 7.08 -4.09
N THR A 4 -4.78 6.15 -3.67
CA THR A 4 -4.98 5.33 -2.48
C THR A 4 -3.98 5.75 -1.41
N ARG A 5 -4.47 5.94 -0.19
CA ARG A 5 -3.65 6.30 0.96
C ARG A 5 -3.34 5.06 1.79
N MET A 6 -2.05 4.86 2.05
CA MET A 6 -1.53 3.78 2.87
C MET A 6 -1.75 4.07 4.38
N PRO A 7 -1.70 3.04 5.25
CA PRO A 7 -1.74 3.21 6.71
C PRO A 7 -0.63 4.12 7.25
N CYS A 8 0.54 4.08 6.62
CA CYS A 8 1.67 4.97 6.91
C CYS A 8 1.48 6.41 6.39
N LYS A 9 0.28 6.77 5.92
CA LYS A 9 -0.16 8.08 5.42
C LYS A 9 0.43 8.53 4.08
N HIS A 10 1.33 7.76 3.46
CA HIS A 10 1.79 8.00 2.10
C HIS A 10 0.70 7.68 1.06
N THR A 11 0.72 8.40 -0.05
CA THR A 11 -0.32 8.31 -1.09
C THR A 11 0.30 7.87 -2.41
N PHE A 12 -0.37 6.98 -3.12
CA PHE A 12 0.05 6.45 -4.40
C PHE A 12 -1.14 6.38 -5.35
N TYR A 13 -0.91 6.36 -6.67
CA TYR A 13 -1.97 6.02 -7.61
C TYR A 13 -2.43 4.59 -7.35
N GLY A 14 -3.74 4.37 -7.28
CA GLY A 14 -4.32 3.06 -6.94
C GLY A 14 -3.78 1.95 -7.83
N GLY A 15 -3.75 2.16 -9.15
CA GLY A 15 -3.22 1.15 -10.09
C GLY A 15 -1.73 0.85 -9.91
N CYS A 16 -0.91 1.85 -9.59
CA CYS A 16 0.52 1.64 -9.31
C CYS A 16 0.73 0.93 -7.98
N LEU A 17 -0.06 1.31 -6.96
CA LEU A 17 0.01 0.69 -5.64
C LEU A 17 -0.42 -0.77 -5.71
N THR A 18 -1.53 -1.10 -6.37
CA THR A 18 -2.00 -2.48 -6.52
C THR A 18 -0.93 -3.36 -7.16
N ARG A 19 -0.34 -2.95 -8.29
CA ARG A 19 0.75 -3.69 -8.95
C ARG A 19 1.98 -3.88 -8.05
N TRP A 20 2.31 -2.86 -7.26
CA TRP A 20 3.42 -2.97 -6.31
C TRP A 20 3.10 -4.00 -5.21
N LEU A 21 1.88 -3.97 -4.66
CA LEU A 21 1.46 -4.87 -3.60
C LEU A 21 1.36 -6.32 -4.04
N GLU A 22 1.12 -6.62 -5.33
CA GLU A 22 1.21 -7.98 -5.88
C GLU A 22 2.59 -8.62 -5.67
N SER A 23 3.66 -7.82 -5.56
CA SER A 23 5.04 -8.31 -5.36
C SER A 23 5.63 -7.96 -4.01
N SER A 24 5.15 -6.89 -3.35
CA SER A 24 5.77 -6.33 -2.15
C SER A 24 4.73 -5.68 -1.25
N HIS A 25 4.43 -6.31 -0.11
CA HIS A 25 3.44 -5.81 0.86
C HIS A 25 4.00 -4.72 1.81
N VAL A 26 4.93 -3.89 1.32
CA VAL A 26 5.52 -2.79 2.11
C VAL A 26 5.40 -1.46 1.38
N CYS A 27 5.33 -0.37 2.13
CA CYS A 27 5.37 0.96 1.56
C CYS A 27 6.69 1.20 0.80
N PRO A 28 6.67 1.69 -0.46
CA PRO A 28 7.89 1.99 -1.23
C PRO A 28 8.80 3.03 -0.57
N LEU A 29 8.24 3.95 0.23
CA LEU A 29 8.98 5.07 0.82
C LEU A 29 9.55 4.75 2.19
N CYS A 30 8.73 4.21 3.10
CA CYS A 30 9.12 4.00 4.50
C CYS A 30 9.19 2.52 4.91
N ARG A 31 8.94 1.59 3.98
CA ARG A 31 8.96 0.13 4.23
C ARG A 31 7.98 -0.35 5.30
N HIS A 32 7.00 0.47 5.68
CA HIS A 32 5.93 0.06 6.58
C HIS A 32 5.15 -1.09 5.94
N ALA A 33 5.11 -2.23 6.63
CA ALA A 33 4.35 -3.39 6.17
C ALA A 33 2.85 -3.08 6.17
N ILE A 34 2.16 -3.51 5.12
CA ILE A 34 0.70 -3.49 5.13
C ILE A 34 0.27 -4.73 5.93
N PRO A 35 -0.43 -4.56 7.06
CA PRO A 35 -1.01 -5.71 7.74
C PRO A 35 -2.00 -6.36 6.77
N ALA A 36 -1.78 -7.64 6.46
CA ALA A 36 -2.82 -8.45 5.82
C ALA A 36 -4.02 -8.36 6.75
N SER A 37 -5.15 -7.86 6.27
CA SER A 37 -6.35 -7.68 7.09
C SER A 37 -6.78 -9.05 7.63
N ALA A 38 -6.40 -9.33 8.86
CA ALA A 38 -6.98 -10.33 9.72
C ALA A 38 -7.00 -9.73 11.12
N ASP A 39 -7.99 -8.86 11.35
CA ASP A 39 -8.59 -8.74 12.68
C ASP A 39 -10.11 -8.62 12.44
N PRO A 40 -10.94 -9.48 13.08
CA PRO A 40 -12.37 -9.66 12.79
C PRO A 40 -13.26 -8.44 13.05
#